data_AF-A0A3D2MCZ3-F1
#
_entry.id   AF-A0A3D2MCZ3-F1
#
_cell.length_a   1.000
_cell.length_b   1.000
_cell.length_c   1.000
_cell.angle_alpha   90.00
_cell.angle_beta   90.00
_cell.angle_gamma   90.00
#
_symmetry.space_group_name_H-M   'P 1'
#
loop_
_entity.id
_entity.type
_entity.pdbx_description
1 polymer ?
#
loop_
_entity_poly.entity_id
_entity_poly.type
_entity_poly.pdbx_seq_one_letter_code
_entity_poly.pdbx_strand_id
1 'polypeptide(L)'
;GRLGYWAVGVPPSGPMDSRALRLGNALLGNPADAAGLEITMSGPLLRFNTDAVVAVTGAEIPLKLDNVEQPMCTAIRVRAGSTLALGTIAGAGARA
;
A
#
# COMPACT_ATOMS: atom_id res chain seq x y z
N GLY A 1 -11.17 0.24 10.38
CA GLY A 1 -10.64 1.02 11.53
C GLY A 1 -11.40 0.66 12.80
N ARG A 2 -11.05 1.27 13.94
CA ARG A 2 -11.70 1.05 15.24
C ARG A 2 -12.85 2.04 15.47
N LEU A 3 -14.02 1.71 14.94
CA LEU A 3 -15.22 2.56 15.01
C LEU A 3 -16.00 2.33 16.32
N GLY A 4 -16.79 3.32 16.74
CA GLY A 4 -17.70 3.23 17.89
C GLY A 4 -17.11 3.61 19.25
N TYR A 5 -15.80 3.84 19.35
CA TYR A 5 -15.10 4.09 20.62
C TYR A 5 -14.66 5.55 20.81
N TRP A 6 -15.22 6.49 20.04
CA TRP A 6 -14.82 7.90 20.12
C TRP A 6 -15.11 8.51 21.51
N ALA A 7 -16.24 8.12 22.12
CA ALA A 7 -16.65 8.59 23.43
C ALA A 7 -15.66 8.23 24.56
N VAL A 8 -14.79 7.24 24.34
CA VAL A 8 -13.75 6.80 25.28
C VAL A 8 -12.34 7.16 24.81
N GLY A 9 -12.22 8.08 23.85
CA GLY A 9 -10.93 8.62 23.39
C GLY A 9 -10.13 7.70 22.45
N VAL A 10 -10.75 6.65 21.90
CA VAL A 10 -10.09 5.78 20.92
C VAL A 10 -10.44 6.24 19.50
N PRO A 11 -9.47 6.74 18.72
CA PRO A 11 -9.73 7.17 17.36
C PRO A 11 -9.90 5.95 16.41
N PRO A 12 -10.61 6.14 15.28
CA PRO A 12 -10.80 5.15 14.21
C PRO A 12 -9.50 4.58 13.67
N SER A 13 -8.42 5.38 13.69
CA SER A 13 -7.18 5.06 12.97
C SER A 13 -7.53 4.68 11.53
N GLY A 14 -6.99 3.56 11.02
CA GLY A 14 -7.16 3.18 9.61
C GLY A 14 -6.28 4.04 8.68
N PRO A 15 -6.48 3.89 7.37
CA PRO A 15 -5.74 4.68 6.40
C PRO A 15 -6.13 6.15 6.52
N MET A 16 -5.15 7.03 6.39
CA MET A 16 -5.39 8.45 6.24
C MET A 16 -6.07 8.75 4.88
N ASP A 17 -5.69 8.04 3.82
CA ASP A 17 -6.40 8.06 2.53
C ASP A 17 -7.19 6.75 2.32
N SER A 18 -8.43 6.76 2.81
CA SER A 18 -9.34 5.62 2.65
C SER A 18 -9.79 5.36 1.22
N ARG A 19 -9.63 6.31 0.29
CA ARG A 19 -9.96 6.09 -1.13
C ARG A 19 -8.82 5.33 -1.81
N ALA A 20 -7.57 5.71 -1.56
CA ALA A 20 -6.40 5.00 -2.07
C ALA A 20 -6.38 3.53 -1.58
N LEU A 21 -6.55 3.30 -0.27
CA LEU A 21 -6.57 1.93 0.26
C LEU A 21 -7.64 1.06 -0.43
N ARG A 22 -8.86 1.59 -0.60
CA ARG A 22 -9.95 0.86 -1.25
C ARG A 22 -9.67 0.57 -2.73
N LEU A 23 -8.99 1.48 -3.43
CA LEU A 23 -8.56 1.23 -4.81
C LEU A 23 -7.55 0.08 -4.87
N GLY A 24 -6.55 0.08 -3.99
CA GLY A 24 -5.57 -1.01 -3.90
C GLY A 24 -6.23 -2.35 -3.62
N ASN A 25 -7.15 -2.40 -2.66
CA ASN A 25 -7.94 -3.61 -2.38
C ASN A 25 -8.78 -4.05 -3.58
N ALA A 26 -9.45 -3.13 -4.27
CA ALA A 26 -10.26 -3.44 -5.44
C ALA A 26 -9.44 -4.02 -6.60
N LEU A 27 -8.23 -3.48 -6.87
CA LEU A 27 -7.32 -4.01 -7.90
C LEU A 27 -6.91 -5.47 -7.65
N LEU A 28 -6.92 -5.90 -6.39
CA LEU A 28 -6.57 -7.26 -5.96
C LEU A 28 -7.80 -8.17 -5.79
N GLY A 29 -9.02 -7.63 -5.95
CA GLY A 29 -10.26 -8.38 -5.66
C GLY A 29 -10.50 -8.62 -4.16
N ASN A 30 -9.83 -7.86 -3.29
CA ASN A 30 -10.01 -7.95 -1.84
C ASN A 30 -11.28 -7.21 -1.38
N PRO A 31 -11.84 -7.57 -0.21
CA PRO A 31 -12.81 -6.73 0.49
C PRO A 31 -12.30 -5.30 0.70
N ALA A 32 -13.19 -4.31 0.62
CA ALA A 32 -12.81 -2.90 0.70
C ALA A 32 -12.16 -2.52 2.05
N ASP A 33 -12.45 -3.27 3.11
CA ASP A 33 -11.95 -3.08 4.47
C ASP A 33 -10.75 -3.99 4.81
N ALA A 34 -10.25 -4.77 3.84
CA ALA A 34 -9.04 -5.55 4.03
C ALA A 34 -7.86 -4.65 4.42
N ALA A 35 -7.01 -5.18 5.31
CA ALA A 35 -5.84 -4.47 5.79
C ALA A 35 -4.84 -4.21 4.65
N GLY A 36 -4.20 -3.04 4.69
CA GLY A 36 -3.09 -2.67 3.81
C GLY A 36 -2.01 -1.94 4.60
N LEU A 37 -0.84 -1.78 3.97
CA LEU A 37 0.24 -0.98 4.50
C LEU A 37 0.09 0.45 4.00
N GLU A 38 0.06 1.41 4.93
CA GLU A 38 0.17 2.84 4.61
C GLU A 38 1.63 3.27 4.74
N ILE A 39 2.17 3.83 3.68
CA ILE A 39 3.53 4.34 3.60
C ILE A 39 3.47 5.87 3.61
N THR A 40 4.28 6.52 4.45
CA THR A 40 4.33 7.98 4.54
C THR A 40 5.70 8.48 4.09
N MET A 41 5.73 9.34 3.08
CA MET A 41 6.91 9.92 2.41
C MET A 41 7.85 8.90 1.74
N SER A 42 8.47 8.01 2.51
CA SER A 42 9.45 7.03 2.02
C SER A 42 9.01 5.62 2.37
N GLY A 43 9.15 4.72 1.39
CA GLY A 43 8.72 3.34 1.51
C GLY A 43 9.82 2.38 1.96
N PRO A 44 9.42 1.16 2.37
CA PRO A 44 10.34 0.11 2.78
C PRO A 44 10.89 -0.71 1.59
N LEU A 45 11.88 -1.55 1.89
CA LEU A 45 12.18 -2.74 1.10
C LEU A 45 11.48 -3.95 1.74
N LEU A 46 10.69 -4.67 0.95
CA LEU A 46 9.90 -5.82 1.39
C LEU A 46 10.34 -7.07 0.63
N ARG A 47 10.80 -8.09 1.37
CA ARG A 47 11.08 -9.40 0.81
C ARG A 47 9.88 -10.32 0.96
N PHE A 48 9.45 -10.93 -0.14
CA PHE A 48 8.32 -11.83 -0.16
C PHE A 48 8.78 -13.26 0.08
N ASN A 49 8.28 -13.90 1.15
CA ASN A 49 8.63 -15.29 1.46
C ASN A 49 7.71 -16.30 0.74
N THR A 50 6.65 -15.83 0.09
CA THR A 50 5.69 -16.63 -0.67
C THR A 50 5.27 -15.85 -1.92
N ASP A 51 4.70 -16.55 -2.90
CA ASP A 51 4.08 -15.92 -4.05
C ASP A 51 2.93 -15.01 -3.63
N ALA A 52 2.87 -13.81 -4.21
CA ALA A 52 1.84 -12.82 -3.92
C ALA A 52 1.39 -12.07 -5.18
N VAL A 53 0.33 -11.27 -5.03
CA VAL A 53 -0.04 -10.22 -5.96
C VAL A 53 -0.21 -8.95 -5.14
N VAL A 54 0.42 -7.87 -5.56
CA VAL A 54 0.43 -6.59 -4.82
C VAL A 54 -0.02 -5.46 -5.73
N ALA A 55 -0.57 -4.40 -5.13
CA ALA A 55 -0.87 -3.14 -5.81
C ALA A 55 -0.42 -1.99 -4.90
N VAL A 56 0.15 -0.95 -5.50
CA VAL A 56 0.55 0.28 -4.80
C VAL A 56 -0.28 1.42 -5.38
N THR A 57 -0.92 2.21 -4.52
CA THR A 57 -1.86 3.28 -4.90
C THR A 57 -1.57 4.55 -4.10
N GLY A 58 -2.31 5.64 -4.32
CA GLY A 58 -2.10 6.89 -3.58
C GLY A 58 -1.10 7.81 -4.28
N ALA A 59 -0.25 8.49 -3.50
CA ALA A 59 0.75 9.40 -4.02
C ALA A 59 1.79 8.67 -4.86
N GLU A 60 2.26 9.31 -5.94
CA GLU A 60 3.22 8.71 -6.85
C GLU A 60 4.56 8.45 -6.13
N ILE A 61 4.94 7.17 -6.08
CA ILE A 61 6.14 6.69 -5.40
C ILE A 61 6.87 5.73 -6.35
N PRO A 62 8.20 5.90 -6.57
CA PRO A 62 8.95 4.94 -7.36
C PRO A 62 8.86 3.54 -6.73
N LEU A 63 8.47 2.53 -7.51
CA LEU A 63 8.50 1.15 -7.06
C LEU A 63 9.29 0.26 -8.02
N LYS A 64 10.04 -0.68 -7.45
CA LYS A 64 10.84 -1.65 -8.20
C LYS A 64 10.63 -3.04 -7.63
N LEU A 65 10.41 -4.01 -8.51
CA LEU A 65 10.43 -5.43 -8.17
C LEU A 65 11.73 -6.02 -8.70
N ASP A 66 12.58 -6.53 -7.81
CA ASP A 66 13.91 -7.06 -8.17
C ASP A 66 14.72 -6.10 -9.05
N ASN A 67 14.74 -4.82 -8.65
CA ASN A 67 15.37 -3.68 -9.35
C ASN A 67 14.75 -3.28 -10.70
N VAL A 68 13.65 -3.92 -11.13
CA VAL A 68 12.90 -3.55 -12.33
C VAL A 68 11.72 -2.65 -11.96
N GLU A 69 11.64 -1.48 -12.58
CA GLU A 69 10.53 -0.54 -12.36
C GLU A 69 9.17 -1.16 -12.68
N GLN A 70 8.19 -0.86 -11.84
CA GLN A 70 6.82 -1.35 -11.99
C GLN A 70 5.83 -0.18 -11.99
N PRO A 71 4.70 -0.30 -12.70
CA PRO A 71 3.67 0.72 -12.69
C PRO A 71 2.90 0.71 -11.36
N MET A 72 2.49 1.89 -10.89
CA MET A 72 1.49 2.01 -9.83
C MET A 72 0.09 1.65 -10.32
N CYS A 73 -0.86 1.55 -9.39
CA CYS A 73 -2.29 1.38 -9.68
C CYS A 73 -2.61 0.16 -10.57
N THR A 74 -1.77 -0.88 -10.49
CA THR A 74 -1.88 -2.13 -11.25
C THR A 74 -1.61 -3.30 -10.33
N ALA A 75 -2.19 -4.47 -10.61
CA ALA A 75 -1.89 -5.70 -9.90
C ALA A 75 -0.56 -6.30 -10.43
N ILE A 76 0.43 -6.43 -9.55
CA ILE A 76 1.78 -6.91 -9.85
C ILE A 76 1.96 -8.28 -9.23
N ARG A 77 2.29 -9.28 -10.05
CA ARG A 77 2.65 -10.63 -9.57
C ARG A 77 4.05 -10.58 -8.96
N VAL A 78 4.17 -11.05 -7.71
CA VAL A 78 5.45 -11.15 -7.00
C VAL A 78 5.72 -12.62 -6.70
N ARG A 79 6.91 -13.12 -7.03
CA ARG A 79 7.30 -14.49 -6.71
C ARG A 79 7.94 -14.56 -5.33
N ALA A 80 7.86 -15.74 -4.70
CA ALA A 80 8.64 -16.02 -3.50
C ALA A 80 10.13 -15.75 -3.75
N GLY A 81 10.78 -15.09 -2.79
CA GLY A 81 12.17 -14.67 -2.84
C GLY A 81 12.39 -13.26 -3.41
N SER A 82 11.44 -12.71 -4.17
CA SER A 82 11.56 -11.37 -4.76
C SER A 82 11.52 -10.26 -3.70
N THR A 83 12.11 -9.12 -4.04
CA THR A 83 12.14 -7.91 -3.22
C THR A 83 11.42 -6.76 -3.92
N LEU A 84 10.41 -6.19 -3.27
CA LEU A 84 9.76 -4.94 -3.68
C LEU A 84 10.41 -3.77 -2.92
N ALA A 85 10.97 -2.82 -3.66
CA ALA A 85 11.52 -1.59 -3.12
C ALA A 85 10.59 -0.43 -3.44
N LEU A 86 10.18 0.32 -2.41
CA LEU A 86 9.47 1.58 -2.56
C LEU A 86 10.40 2.74 -2.22
N GLY A 87 10.45 3.74 -3.10
CA GLY A 87 11.33 4.89 -3.00
C GLY A 87 10.77 5.99 -2.09
N THR A 88 11.00 7.24 -2.48
CA THR A 88 10.49 8.43 -1.79
C THR A 88 9.56 9.20 -2.71
N ILE A 89 8.43 9.65 -2.17
CA ILE A 89 7.50 10.57 -2.85
C ILE A 89 8.21 11.90 -3.04
N ALA A 90 8.46 12.27 -4.30
CA ALA A 90 9.13 13.52 -4.67
C ALA A 90 8.15 14.61 -5.15
N GLY A 91 6.89 14.24 -5.44
CA GLY A 91 5.87 15.10 -6.00
C GLY A 91 4.70 15.36 -5.05
N ALA A 92 3.51 15.56 -5.62
CA ALA A 92 2.30 15.82 -4.86
C ALA A 92 1.86 14.59 -4.04
N GLY A 93 1.31 14.86 -2.86
CA GLY A 93 0.86 13.83 -1.92
C GLY A 93 1.93 13.48 -0.89
N ALA A 94 1.58 12.60 0.05
CA ALA A 94 2.46 12.22 1.15
C ALA A 94 2.32 10.75 1.55
N ARG A 95 1.32 10.04 1.00
CA ARG A 95 0.99 8.66 1.40
C ARG A 95 0.65 7.78 0.23
N ALA A 96 1.14 6.55 0.27
CA ALA A 96 0.87 5.48 -0.69
C ALA A 96 0.46 4.19 0.02
#